data_AF-A0A517DU36-F1
#
_entry.id   AF-A0A517DU36-F1
#
_cell.length_a   1.000
_cell.length_b   1.000
_cell.length_c   1.000
_cell.angle_alpha   90.00
_cell.angle_beta   90.00
_cell.angle_gamma   90.00
#
_symmetry.space_group_name_H-M   'P 1'
#
loop_
_entity.id
_entity.type
_entity.pdbx_description
1 polymer ?
#
loop_
_entity_poly.entity_id
_entity_poly.type
_entity_poly.pdbx_seq_one_letter_code
_entity_poly.pdbx_strand_id
1 'polypeptide(L)'
;MDRLEKLKMSVANETLGNTMNTEITSASCKSVVNERKTESAEELGFKEKIDTAGRQSMTTGEAGKIGGSMGGHSGGQMVKNLMAMAEAQMAPVDGTTLEEVKKQLAGKR
;
A
#
# COMPACT_ATOMS: atom_id res chain seq x y z
N MET A 1 -17.10 -1.97 -9.44
CA MET A 1 -15.65 -2.02 -9.15
C MET A 1 -14.91 -1.33 -10.28
N ASP A 2 -14.34 -0.16 -10.02
CA ASP A 2 -13.64 0.63 -11.05
C ASP A 2 -12.26 -0.01 -11.42
N ARG A 3 -11.62 0.47 -12.49
CA ARG A 3 -10.34 -0.09 -12.97
C ARG A 3 -9.21 0.05 -11.95
N LEU A 4 -9.19 1.14 -11.20
CA LEU A 4 -8.19 1.40 -10.16
C LEU A 4 -8.39 0.48 -8.96
N GLU A 5 -9.64 0.24 -8.57
CA GLU A 5 -10.00 -0.69 -7.49
C GLU A 5 -9.57 -2.11 -7.82
N LYS A 6 -9.82 -2.58 -9.06
CA LYS A 6 -9.31 -3.89 -9.54
C LYS A 6 -7.79 -3.98 -9.46
N LEU A 7 -7.09 -2.92 -9.87
CA LEU A 7 -5.62 -2.88 -9.81
C LEU A 7 -5.12 -2.93 -8.35
N LYS A 8 -5.73 -2.14 -7.45
CA LYS A 8 -5.42 -2.18 -6.01
C LYS A 8 -5.63 -3.58 -5.43
N MET A 9 -6.70 -4.27 -5.81
CA MET A 9 -6.95 -5.64 -5.32
C MET A 9 -5.95 -6.65 -5.88
N SER A 10 -5.55 -6.54 -7.15
CA SER A 10 -4.49 -7.39 -7.73
C SER A 10 -3.20 -7.25 -6.94
N VAL A 11 -2.76 -6.00 -6.72
CA VAL A 11 -1.51 -5.74 -6.01
C VAL A 11 -1.59 -6.12 -4.53
N ALA A 12 -2.76 -5.94 -3.90
CA ALA A 12 -2.98 -6.40 -2.53
C ALA A 12 -2.83 -7.92 -2.38
N ASN A 13 -3.35 -8.69 -3.35
CA ASN A 13 -3.18 -10.15 -3.38
C ASN A 13 -1.72 -10.56 -3.60
N GLU A 14 -1.01 -9.92 -4.54
CA GLU A 14 0.39 -10.23 -4.83
C GLU A 14 1.36 -9.90 -3.68
N THR A 15 0.94 -9.03 -2.75
CA THR A 15 1.78 -8.59 -1.63
C THR A 15 1.27 -9.17 -0.32
N LEU A 16 0.26 -8.53 0.27
CA LEU A 16 -0.28 -8.92 1.56
C LEU A 16 -0.97 -10.28 1.49
N GLY A 17 -1.67 -10.59 0.40
CA GLY A 17 -2.33 -11.88 0.23
C GLY A 17 -1.34 -13.05 0.21
N ASN A 18 -0.24 -12.92 -0.53
CA ASN A 18 0.86 -13.88 -0.52
C ASN A 18 1.53 -13.99 0.85
N THR A 19 1.73 -12.87 1.56
CA THR A 19 2.34 -12.85 2.90
C THR A 19 1.47 -13.59 3.93
N MET A 20 0.15 -13.41 3.84
CA MET A 20 -0.84 -13.96 4.77
C MET A 20 -1.41 -15.30 4.29
N ASN A 21 -0.93 -15.83 3.16
CA ASN A 21 -1.48 -16.99 2.48
C ASN A 21 -3.03 -16.96 2.36
N THR A 22 -3.58 -15.78 2.02
CA THR A 22 -5.03 -15.50 2.04
C THR A 22 -5.43 -14.64 0.84
N GLU A 23 -6.55 -14.97 0.21
CA GLU A 23 -7.13 -14.13 -0.84
C GLU A 23 -7.72 -12.83 -0.27
N ILE A 24 -7.28 -11.70 -0.82
CA ILE A 24 -7.75 -10.38 -0.45
C ILE A 24 -8.87 -9.94 -1.41
N THR A 25 -10.06 -9.82 -0.84
CA THR A 25 -11.24 -9.23 -1.47
C THR A 25 -11.47 -7.83 -0.94
N SER A 26 -12.31 -7.03 -1.60
CA SER A 26 -12.70 -5.71 -1.10
C SER A 26 -13.34 -5.77 0.30
N ALA A 27 -14.10 -6.84 0.58
CA ALA A 27 -14.71 -7.07 1.88
C ALA A 27 -13.70 -7.52 2.95
N SER A 28 -12.73 -8.37 2.60
CA SER A 28 -11.76 -8.92 3.56
C SER A 28 -10.54 -8.03 3.79
N CYS A 29 -10.21 -7.13 2.86
CA CYS A 29 -9.00 -6.30 2.89
C CYS A 29 -8.78 -5.59 4.23
N LYS A 30 -9.81 -4.94 4.79
CA LYS A 30 -9.69 -4.25 6.07
C LYS A 30 -9.36 -5.20 7.23
N SER A 31 -9.95 -6.40 7.21
CA SER A 31 -9.71 -7.42 8.24
C SER A 31 -8.29 -7.96 8.15
N VAL A 32 -7.84 -8.35 6.96
CA VAL A 32 -6.49 -8.89 6.72
C VAL A 32 -5.41 -7.86 7.07
N VAL A 33 -5.62 -6.59 6.73
CA VAL A 33 -4.71 -5.51 7.14
C VAL A 33 -4.67 -5.37 8.67
N ASN A 34 -5.81 -5.51 9.35
CA ASN A 34 -5.84 -5.39 10.80
C ASN A 34 -5.16 -6.59 11.49
N GLU A 35 -5.35 -7.78 10.97
CA GLU A 35 -4.68 -9.00 11.42
C GLU A 35 -3.16 -8.87 11.28
N ARG A 36 -2.68 -8.47 10.10
CA ARG A 36 -1.24 -8.23 9.90
C ARG A 36 -0.69 -7.17 10.86
N LYS A 37 -1.48 -6.15 11.21
CA LYS A 37 -1.05 -5.15 12.21
C LYS A 37 -0.95 -5.75 13.61
N THR A 38 -1.79 -6.71 13.95
CA THR A 38 -1.71 -7.43 15.22
C THR A 38 -0.46 -8.32 15.25
N GLU A 39 -0.19 -9.08 14.18
CA GLU A 39 1.04 -9.86 14.04
C GLU A 39 2.29 -8.98 14.16
N SER A 40 2.32 -7.83 13.47
CA SER A 40 3.44 -6.89 13.61
C SER A 40 3.56 -6.30 15.01
N ALA A 41 2.45 -6.12 15.74
CA ALA A 41 2.51 -5.70 17.13
C ALA A 41 3.05 -6.81 18.05
N GLU A 42 2.75 -8.07 17.74
CA GLU A 42 3.30 -9.25 18.42
C GLU A 42 4.80 -9.37 18.21
N GLU A 43 5.25 -9.32 16.95
CA GLU A 43 6.67 -9.37 16.56
C GLU A 43 7.49 -8.25 17.23
N LEU A 44 6.88 -7.10 17.47
CA LEU A 44 7.51 -5.93 18.11
C LEU A 44 7.36 -5.89 19.63
N GLY A 45 6.69 -6.87 20.25
CA GLY A 45 6.50 -6.95 21.70
C GLY A 45 5.46 -5.99 22.28
N PHE A 46 4.55 -5.45 21.45
CA PHE A 46 3.50 -4.52 21.89
C PHE A 46 2.16 -5.20 22.21
N LYS A 47 2.01 -6.51 21.99
CA LYS A 47 0.74 -7.23 22.20
C LYS A 47 0.18 -7.06 23.61
N GLU A 48 0.98 -7.34 24.63
CA GLU A 48 0.54 -7.25 26.03
C GLU A 48 0.00 -5.84 26.38
N LYS A 49 0.68 -4.81 25.90
CA LYS A 49 0.26 -3.41 26.09
C LYS A 49 -1.07 -3.12 25.38
N ILE A 50 -1.24 -3.60 24.14
CA ILE A 50 -2.48 -3.44 23.39
C ILE A 50 -3.64 -4.17 24.07
N ASP A 51 -3.40 -5.39 24.55
CA ASP A 51 -4.42 -6.21 25.21
C ASP A 51 -4.85 -5.62 26.56
N THR A 52 -3.89 -5.04 27.30
CA THR A 52 -4.14 -4.52 28.66
C THR A 52 -4.68 -3.09 28.66
N ALA A 53 -4.11 -2.19 27.85
CA ALA A 53 -4.40 -0.76 27.89
C ALA A 53 -5.07 -0.23 26.62
N GLY A 54 -5.28 -1.09 25.63
CA GLY A 54 -5.87 -0.72 24.36
C GLY A 54 -4.89 0.01 23.44
N ARG A 55 -5.17 -0.04 22.13
CA ARG A 55 -4.33 0.57 21.10
C ARG A 55 -4.18 2.09 21.21
N GLN A 56 -5.16 2.76 21.85
CA GLN A 56 -5.12 4.22 22.08
C GLN A 56 -4.09 4.63 23.13
N SER A 57 -3.63 3.71 23.98
CA SER A 57 -2.55 3.95 24.95
C SER A 57 -1.15 4.01 24.33
N MET A 58 -1.04 3.69 23.03
CA MET A 58 0.24 3.69 22.33
C MET A 58 0.68 5.11 22.01
N THR A 59 1.97 5.37 22.20
CA THR A 59 2.60 6.59 21.70
C THR A 59 2.65 6.59 20.18
N THR A 60 2.76 7.78 19.59
CA THR A 60 2.95 7.93 18.13
C THR A 60 4.15 7.15 17.62
N GLY A 61 5.23 7.05 18.41
CA GLY A 61 6.42 6.28 18.05
C GLY A 61 6.16 4.78 17.99
N GLU A 62 5.41 4.22 18.94
CA GLU A 62 5.07 2.79 18.95
C GLU A 62 4.09 2.43 17.83
N ALA A 63 3.06 3.26 17.63
CA ALA A 63 2.14 3.11 16.51
C ALA A 63 2.87 3.24 15.15
N GLY A 64 3.84 4.15 15.07
CA GLY A 64 4.71 4.34 13.91
C GLY A 64 5.62 3.15 13.64
N LYS A 65 6.14 2.47 14.68
CA LYS A 65 6.92 1.22 14.51
C LYS A 65 6.08 0.09 13.94
N ILE A 66 4.86 -0.12 14.46
CA ILE A 66 3.94 -1.14 13.93
C ILE A 66 3.55 -0.81 12.48
N GLY A 67 3.13 0.43 12.23
CA GLY A 67 2.76 0.90 10.90
C GLY A 67 3.92 0.88 9.90
N GLY A 68 5.14 1.18 10.36
CA GLY A 68 6.36 1.20 9.57
C GLY A 68 6.90 -0.20 9.26
N SER A 69 6.77 -1.16 10.19
CA SER A 69 7.12 -2.57 9.95
C SER A 69 6.31 -3.13 8.77
N MET A 70 4.99 -2.91 8.77
CA MET A 70 4.13 -3.27 7.65
C MET A 70 4.33 -2.39 6.42
N GLY A 71 4.33 -1.08 6.61
CA GLY A 71 4.29 -0.08 5.55
C GLY A 71 5.61 0.05 4.79
N GLY A 72 6.74 -0.21 5.44
CA GLY A 72 8.06 -0.16 4.82
C GLY A 72 8.31 -1.31 3.85
N HIS A 73 8.06 -2.55 4.28
CA HIS A 73 8.29 -3.73 3.44
C HIS A 73 7.06 -4.04 2.58
N SER A 74 5.92 -4.39 3.18
CA SER A 74 4.72 -4.80 2.44
C SER A 74 4.02 -3.62 1.75
N GLY A 75 3.86 -2.49 2.45
CA GLY A 75 3.23 -1.29 1.88
C GLY A 75 4.05 -0.64 0.78
N GLY A 76 5.36 -0.52 0.97
CA GLY A 76 6.30 0.01 -0.02
C GLY A 76 6.35 -0.86 -1.27
N GLN A 77 6.38 -2.19 -1.10
CA GLN A 77 6.30 -3.13 -2.23
C GLN A 77 4.96 -3.02 -2.96
N MET A 78 3.86 -2.85 -2.23
CA MET A 78 2.52 -2.64 -2.83
C MET A 78 2.51 -1.39 -3.72
N VAL A 79 3.02 -0.25 -3.25
CA VAL A 79 3.08 0.96 -4.07
C VAL A 79 3.99 0.78 -5.30
N LYS A 80 5.17 0.16 -5.13
CA LYS A 80 6.08 -0.12 -6.25
C LYS A 80 5.43 -0.99 -7.32
N ASN A 81 4.77 -2.08 -6.92
CA ASN A 81 4.07 -2.97 -7.83
C ASN A 81 2.90 -2.26 -8.54
N LEU A 82 2.16 -1.42 -7.81
CA LEU A 82 1.08 -0.60 -8.40
C LEU A 82 1.62 0.34 -9.49
N MET A 83 2.76 1.00 -9.23
CA MET A 83 3.39 1.89 -10.21
C MET A 83 3.89 1.10 -11.43
N ALA A 84 4.60 -0.01 -11.22
CA ALA A 84 5.11 -0.84 -12.32
C ALA A 84 3.96 -1.38 -13.21
N MET A 85 2.86 -1.84 -12.60
CA MET A 85 1.69 -2.30 -13.35
C MET A 85 0.96 -1.15 -14.06
N ALA A 86 0.94 0.04 -13.47
CA ALA A 86 0.36 1.21 -14.11
C ALA A 86 1.20 1.64 -15.32
N GLU A 87 2.53 1.68 -15.18
CA GLU A 87 3.49 1.99 -16.25
C GLU A 87 3.35 0.99 -17.41
N ALA A 88 3.25 -0.31 -17.13
CA ALA A 88 3.05 -1.34 -18.15
C ALA A 88 1.71 -1.20 -18.92
N GLN A 89 0.73 -0.52 -18.34
CA GLN A 89 -0.58 -0.27 -18.95
C GLN A 89 -0.68 1.11 -19.63
N MET A 90 0.35 1.94 -19.50
CA MET A 90 0.46 3.22 -20.19
C MET A 90 1.16 3.03 -21.54
N ALA A 91 0.67 3.71 -22.57
CA ALA A 91 1.37 3.74 -23.86
C ALA A 91 2.73 4.44 -23.68
N PRO A 92 3.80 3.97 -24.34
CA PRO A 92 5.06 4.70 -24.35
C PRO A 92 4.80 6.09 -24.94
N VAL A 93 5.15 7.12 -24.17
CA VAL A 93 5.08 8.50 -24.63
C VAL A 93 6.16 8.65 -25.69
N ASP A 94 5.77 8.75 -26.96
CA ASP A 94 6.75 9.01 -28.01
C ASP A 94 7.36 10.42 -27.82
N GLY A 95 8.58 10.61 -28.34
CA GLY A 95 9.30 11.88 -28.18
C GLY A 95 8.54 13.09 -28.72
N THR A 96 7.64 12.87 -29.68
CA THR A 96 6.78 13.90 -30.29
C THR A 96 5.76 14.42 -29.28
N THR A 97 5.12 13.52 -28.54
CA THR A 97 4.11 13.86 -27.53
C THR A 97 4.71 14.67 -26.37
N LEU A 98 5.96 14.36 -25.98
CA LEU A 98 6.70 15.10 -24.95
C LEU A 98 7.03 16.54 -25.37
N GLU A 99 7.44 16.75 -26.62
CA GLU A 99 7.75 18.08 -27.15
C GLU A 99 6.49 18.95 -27.32
N GLU A 100 5.37 18.34 -27.72
CA GLU A 100 4.08 19.03 -27.82
C GLU A 100 3.56 19.50 -26.45
N VAL A 101 3.66 18.66 -25.42
CA VAL A 101 3.27 19.03 -24.04
C VAL A 101 4.15 20.14 -23.49
N LYS A 102 5.48 20.07 -23.70
CA LYS A 102 6.40 21.15 -23.28
C LYS A 102 6.06 22.48 -23.95
N LYS A 103 5.73 22.45 -25.25
CA LYS A 103 5.32 23.65 -26.01
C LYS A 103 4.00 24.24 -25.48
N GLN A 104 3.04 23.40 -25.11
CA GLN A 104 1.76 23.84 -24.53
C GLN A 104 1.92 24.43 -23.12
N LEU A 105 2.86 23.92 -22.31
CA LEU A 105 3.15 24.45 -20.98
C LEU A 105 3.96 25.75 -21.03
N ALA A 106 4.85 25.90 -22.00
CA ALA A 106 5.63 27.13 -22.20
C ALA A 106 4.77 28.34 -22.62
N GLY A 107 3.59 28.12 -23.20
CA GLY A 107 2.67 29.17 -23.64
C GLY A 107 1.64 29.64 -22.61
N LYS A 108 1.61 29.08 -21.39
CA LYS A 108 0.63 29.42 -20.34
C LYS A 108 1.18 30.36 -19.25
N ARG A 109 2.03 31.32 -19.63
CA ARG A 109 2.47 32.40 -18.74
C ARG A 109 1.65 33.67 -18.95
#